data_AF-A0A1X7TY99-F1
#
_entry.id   AF-A0A1X7TY99-F1
#
_cell.length_a   1.000
_cell.length_b   1.000
_cell.length_c   1.000
_cell.angle_alpha   90.00
_cell.angle_beta   90.00
_cell.angle_gamma   90.00
#
_symmetry.space_group_name_H-M   'P 1'
#
loop_
_entity.id
_entity.type
_entity.pdbx_description
1 polymer ?
#
loop_
_entity_poly.entity_id
_entity_poly.type
_entity_poly.pdbx_seq_one_letter_code
_entity_poly.pdbx_strand_id
1 'polypeptide(L)'
;VFYYTLANIAPKLCSKLRAIQLFAIAKTSIILKYVADIVLKKFMEDFEVLEKEGLTLEIVSFVIRGTVVIASGDNLGSTYIGGYKAPSSAFRKCQHCIATADDMNKEFNSHSFIPRTQDTHDHHIRKGLAPDVMHDVLEGVTQYEVKELLKHLIGEKVITVDTLNGTIETFPYCYSDVQDKPTLISQTTLNSSDHSEKQKVRFLPIMIGHKISRSDPHWQNFLLLCTIIDVILAPVLSSSIMISYLAMLIEDHHTEFIKLYFCAITPKFHYMVTLSRMD
;
A
#
# COMPACT_ATOMS: atom_id res chain seq x y z
N VAL A 1 10.57 10.54 9.21
CA VAL A 1 11.45 9.70 10.07
C VAL A 1 11.88 8.51 9.24
N PHE A 2 13.10 8.02 9.41
CA PHE A 2 13.63 6.88 8.67
C PHE A 2 13.81 5.71 9.63
N TYR A 3 13.40 4.53 9.19
CA TYR A 3 13.51 3.28 9.94
C TYR A 3 14.19 2.20 9.10
N TYR A 4 14.72 1.18 9.76
CA TYR A 4 15.21 -0.02 9.08
C TYR A 4 14.84 -1.29 9.84
N THR A 5 14.79 -2.41 9.12
CA THR A 5 14.55 -3.75 9.65
C THR A 5 15.52 -4.71 8.98
N LEU A 6 16.05 -5.67 9.75
CA LEU A 6 16.86 -6.75 9.18
C LEU A 6 15.96 -7.80 8.52
N ALA A 7 16.07 -7.96 7.21
CA ALA A 7 15.17 -8.81 6.42
C ALA A 7 15.52 -10.31 6.50
N ASN A 8 16.75 -10.69 6.86
CA ASN A 8 17.21 -12.09 6.90
C ASN A 8 16.84 -12.84 8.20
N ILE A 9 15.79 -12.39 8.88
CA ILE A 9 15.28 -12.98 10.12
C ILE A 9 13.87 -13.53 9.84
N ALA A 10 13.45 -14.59 10.54
CA ALA A 10 12.13 -15.19 10.35
C ALA A 10 11.01 -14.12 10.36
N PRO A 11 10.07 -14.11 9.38
CA PRO A 11 9.07 -13.04 9.22
C PRO A 11 8.26 -12.71 10.48
N LYS A 12 7.95 -13.73 11.30
CA LYS A 12 7.27 -13.62 12.60
C LYS A 12 8.00 -12.73 13.62
N LEU A 13 9.29 -12.50 13.43
CA LEU A 13 10.12 -11.63 14.26
C LEU A 13 10.22 -10.22 13.67
N CYS A 14 10.23 -10.10 12.34
CA CYS A 14 10.29 -8.83 11.61
C CYS A 14 9.00 -8.01 11.72
N SER A 15 7.84 -8.66 11.90
CA SER A 15 6.54 -7.99 11.99
C SER A 15 6.27 -7.28 13.32
N LYS A 16 7.17 -7.40 14.31
CA LYS A 16 7.01 -6.75 15.62
C LYS A 16 7.66 -5.37 15.61
N LEU A 17 7.05 -4.40 16.30
CA LEU A 17 7.61 -3.04 16.47
C LEU A 17 9.07 -3.05 16.95
N ARG A 18 9.45 -3.98 17.81
CA ARG A 18 10.83 -4.14 18.31
C ARG A 18 11.87 -4.48 17.24
N ALA A 19 11.45 -4.94 16.07
CA ALA A 19 12.33 -5.25 14.94
C ALA A 19 12.55 -4.04 14.02
N ILE A 20 11.75 -2.98 14.19
CA ILE A 20 11.87 -1.71 13.45
C ILE A 20 12.77 -0.79 14.25
N GLN A 21 13.94 -0.49 13.72
CA GLN A 21 14.93 0.36 14.38
C GLN A 21 14.87 1.77 13.81
N LEU A 22 14.91 2.77 14.69
CA LEU A 22 15.03 4.16 14.28
C LEU A 22 16.41 4.37 13.65
N PHE A 23 16.41 4.83 12.41
CA PHE A 23 17.63 5.17 11.68
C PHE A 23 17.97 6.67 11.84
N ALA A 24 17.04 7.54 11.43
CA ALA A 24 17.28 8.98 11.42
C ALA A 24 15.98 9.79 11.58
N ILE A 25 16.12 10.99 12.14
CA ILE A 25 15.04 11.98 12.23
C ILE A 25 15.51 13.24 11.51
N ALA A 26 14.74 13.68 10.51
CA ALA A 26 14.96 14.94 9.83
C ALA A 26 13.65 15.71 9.73
N LYS A 27 13.72 17.04 9.83
CA LYS A 27 12.57 17.91 9.58
C LYS A 27 12.24 17.89 8.09
N THR A 28 10.95 17.85 7.75
CA THR A 28 10.50 17.90 6.34
C THR A 28 11.05 19.12 5.60
N SER A 29 11.22 20.26 6.27
CA SER A 29 11.83 21.46 5.67
C SER A 29 13.29 21.26 5.24
N ILE A 30 14.05 20.42 5.94
CA ILE A 30 15.42 20.07 5.57
C ILE A 30 15.41 19.13 4.36
N ILE A 31 14.54 18.12 4.36
CA ILE A 31 14.38 17.17 3.25
C ILE A 31 13.95 17.90 1.97
N LEU A 32 12.99 18.82 2.05
CA LEU A 32 12.55 19.58 0.88
C LEU A 32 13.62 20.55 0.35
N LYS A 33 14.49 21.06 1.22
CA LYS A 33 15.54 22.02 0.84
C LYS A 33 16.77 21.35 0.22
N TYR A 34 17.17 20.20 0.76
CA TYR A 34 18.43 19.54 0.43
C TYR A 34 18.25 18.17 -0.21
N VAL A 35 17.01 17.76 -0.46
CA VAL A 35 16.62 16.38 -0.80
C VAL A 35 17.04 15.43 0.34
N ALA A 36 16.65 14.15 0.27
CA ALA A 36 17.08 13.16 1.24
C ALA A 36 18.60 12.91 1.23
N ASP A 37 19.30 13.34 0.18
CA ASP A 37 20.73 13.07 -0.07
C ASP A 37 21.64 13.50 1.08
N ILE A 38 21.50 14.73 1.59
CA ILE A 38 22.37 15.21 2.68
C ILE A 38 22.13 14.41 3.96
N VAL A 39 20.87 14.05 4.24
CA VAL A 39 20.49 13.30 5.44
C VAL A 39 20.97 11.85 5.35
N LEU A 40 20.93 11.25 4.17
CA LEU A 40 21.29 9.86 3.93
C LEU A 40 22.75 9.67 3.50
N LYS A 41 23.50 10.75 3.20
CA LYS A 41 24.87 10.65 2.66
C LYS A 41 25.77 9.77 3.51
N LYS A 42 25.89 10.11 4.79
CA LYS A 42 26.78 9.39 5.72
C LYS A 42 26.40 7.91 5.84
N PHE A 43 25.11 7.63 5.75
CA PHE A 43 24.58 6.27 5.78
C PHE A 43 24.91 5.48 4.52
N MET A 44 24.78 6.09 3.34
CA MET A 44 25.17 5.43 2.09
C MET A 44 26.67 5.12 2.07
N GLU A 45 27.50 6.01 2.63
CA GLU A 45 28.94 5.77 2.80
C GLU A 45 29.21 4.58 3.73
N ASP A 46 28.53 4.49 4.88
CA ASP A 46 28.68 3.36 5.81
C ASP A 46 28.16 2.04 5.20
N PHE A 47 27.09 2.09 4.39
CA PHE A 47 26.58 0.93 3.65
C PHE A 47 27.57 0.44 2.59
N GLU A 48 28.25 1.35 1.89
CA GLU A 48 29.27 0.98 0.91
C GLU A 48 30.41 0.17 1.54
N VAL A 49 30.81 0.52 2.78
CA VAL A 49 31.77 -0.27 3.58
C VAL A 49 31.16 -1.62 3.96
N LEU A 50 29.91 -1.66 4.44
CA LEU A 50 29.23 -2.90 4.82
C LEU A 50 29.06 -3.88 3.64
N GLU A 51 28.85 -3.37 2.43
CA GLU A 51 28.71 -4.17 1.21
C GLU A 51 30.06 -4.71 0.70
N LYS A 52 31.08 -3.83 0.63
CA LYS A 52 32.38 -4.14 0.02
C LYS A 52 33.35 -4.83 0.96
N GLU A 53 33.48 -4.31 2.17
CA GLU A 53 34.45 -4.78 3.18
C GLU A 53 33.77 -5.73 4.16
N GLY A 54 32.58 -5.36 4.65
CA GLY A 54 31.85 -6.08 5.69
C GLY A 54 32.34 -5.79 7.11
N LEU A 55 31.69 -6.39 8.10
CA LEU A 55 31.98 -6.24 9.52
C LEU A 55 32.49 -7.55 10.11
N THR A 56 33.60 -7.48 10.85
CA THR A 56 34.08 -8.58 11.68
C THR A 56 33.58 -8.37 13.11
N LEU A 57 32.81 -9.31 13.64
CA LEU A 57 32.37 -9.29 15.03
C LEU A 57 33.22 -10.26 15.84
N GLU A 58 33.58 -9.90 17.07
CA GLU A 58 34.39 -10.76 17.95
C GLU A 58 33.74 -12.12 18.25
N ILE A 59 32.41 -12.20 18.07
CA ILE A 59 31.57 -13.35 18.44
C ILE A 59 31.41 -14.36 17.29
N VAL A 60 31.79 -13.99 16.06
CA VAL A 60 31.69 -14.88 14.89
C VAL A 60 32.98 -14.90 14.08
N SER A 61 33.35 -16.07 13.56
CA SER A 61 34.60 -16.26 12.80
C SER A 61 34.50 -15.87 11.33
N PHE A 62 33.39 -15.25 10.89
CA PHE A 62 33.15 -14.88 9.50
C PHE A 62 32.78 -13.40 9.37
N VAL A 63 33.12 -12.82 8.22
CA VAL A 63 32.79 -11.43 7.88
C VAL A 63 31.32 -11.34 7.50
N ILE A 64 30.60 -10.42 8.14
CA ILE A 64 29.20 -10.15 7.86
C ILE A 64 29.11 -9.02 6.83
N ARG A 65 28.35 -9.24 5.76
CA ARG A 65 28.01 -8.22 4.77
C ARG A 65 26.51 -7.99 4.78
N GLY A 66 26.10 -6.81 4.36
CA GLY A 66 24.72 -6.41 4.27
C GLY A 66 24.52 -5.41 3.14
N THR A 67 23.32 -5.38 2.60
CA THR A 67 22.90 -4.46 1.54
C THR A 67 21.46 -4.03 1.80
N VAL A 68 21.03 -2.94 1.18
CA VAL A 68 19.62 -2.52 1.19
C VAL A 68 18.87 -3.31 0.11
N VAL A 69 17.99 -4.21 0.56
CA VAL A 69 17.18 -5.02 -0.36
C VAL A 69 15.98 -4.24 -0.88
N ILE A 70 15.30 -3.49 -0.01
CA ILE A 70 14.11 -2.68 -0.35
C ILE A 70 14.16 -1.38 0.44
N ALA A 71 13.81 -0.27 -0.22
CA ALA A 71 13.44 0.97 0.42
C ALA A 71 12.00 1.31 0.02
N SER A 72 11.16 1.60 1.02
CA SER A 72 9.75 1.93 0.85
C SER A 72 9.38 3.04 1.83
N GLY A 73 8.31 3.75 1.55
CA GLY A 73 7.76 4.80 2.39
C GLY A 73 6.35 5.16 1.97
N ASP A 74 5.65 5.84 2.86
CA ASP A 74 4.34 6.40 2.56
C ASP A 74 4.38 7.33 1.34
N ASN A 75 3.21 7.66 0.80
CA ASN A 75 3.12 8.42 -0.46
C ASN A 75 3.92 9.73 -0.45
N LEU A 76 3.90 10.46 0.67
CA LEU A 76 4.65 11.71 0.78
C LEU A 76 6.14 11.46 0.99
N GLY A 77 6.52 10.51 1.86
CA GLY A 77 7.91 10.14 2.09
C GLY A 77 8.61 9.66 0.83
N SER A 78 7.99 8.75 0.08
CA SER A 78 8.49 8.25 -1.20
C SER A 78 8.63 9.35 -2.24
N THR A 79 7.62 10.22 -2.33
CA THR A 79 7.66 11.42 -3.20
C THR A 79 8.84 12.33 -2.85
N TYR A 80 9.03 12.66 -1.57
CA TYR A 80 10.08 13.59 -1.13
C TYR A 80 11.49 12.99 -1.27
N ILE A 81 11.65 11.69 -1.01
CA ILE A 81 12.92 10.99 -1.24
C ILE A 81 13.24 10.95 -2.74
N GLY A 82 12.23 10.72 -3.58
CA GLY A 82 12.36 10.76 -5.03
C GLY A 82 12.42 12.17 -5.63
N GLY A 83 12.35 13.23 -4.82
CA GLY A 83 12.37 14.63 -5.27
C GLY A 83 11.13 15.09 -6.05
N TYR A 84 10.06 14.29 -6.04
CA TYR A 84 8.82 14.60 -6.76
C TYR A 84 8.00 15.68 -6.04
N LYS A 85 7.06 16.31 -6.77
CA LYS A 85 6.02 17.16 -6.17
C LYS A 85 4.99 16.27 -5.47
N ALA A 86 4.39 16.78 -4.40
CA ALA A 86 3.28 16.12 -3.72
C ALA A 86 2.19 15.70 -4.73
N PRO A 87 1.58 14.51 -4.59
CA PRO A 87 0.62 13.98 -5.57
C PRO A 87 -0.55 14.93 -5.88
N SER A 88 -1.00 15.71 -4.90
CA SER A 88 -2.06 16.71 -5.09
C SER A 88 -1.68 17.78 -6.12
N SER A 89 -0.42 18.21 -6.16
CA SER A 89 0.08 19.30 -7.02
C SER A 89 0.84 18.81 -8.26
N ALA A 90 1.09 17.51 -8.39
CA ALA A 90 1.81 16.94 -9.52
C ALA A 90 0.89 16.74 -10.75
N PHE A 91 1.39 17.02 -11.96
CA PHE A 91 0.68 16.68 -13.20
C PHE A 91 0.75 15.17 -13.48
N ARG A 92 1.98 14.62 -13.40
CA ARG A 92 2.22 13.18 -13.41
C ARG A 92 2.10 12.66 -11.99
N LYS A 93 1.12 11.80 -11.73
CA LYS A 93 0.75 11.40 -10.37
C LYS A 93 1.57 10.23 -9.84
N CYS A 94 2.15 9.42 -10.73
CA CYS A 94 2.92 8.23 -10.38
C CYS A 94 4.43 8.48 -10.38
N GLN A 95 5.13 7.84 -9.44
CA GLN A 95 6.59 7.83 -9.34
C GLN A 95 7.27 6.72 -10.18
N HIS A 96 6.49 5.78 -10.74
CA HIS A 96 7.00 4.66 -11.54
C HIS A 96 6.76 4.84 -13.05
N CYS A 97 5.73 5.58 -13.43
CA CYS A 97 5.35 5.83 -14.82
C CYS A 97 5.01 7.31 -15.06
N ILE A 98 4.77 7.67 -16.32
CA ILE A 98 4.39 9.04 -16.71
C ILE A 98 2.86 9.24 -16.77
N ALA A 99 2.06 8.47 -16.03
CA ALA A 99 0.60 8.62 -16.02
C ALA A 99 0.14 9.95 -15.38
N THR A 100 -0.82 10.60 -16.02
CA THR A 100 -1.67 11.66 -15.44
C THR A 100 -2.83 11.06 -14.68
N ALA A 101 -3.59 11.91 -13.98
CA ALA A 101 -4.86 11.49 -13.39
C ALA A 101 -5.86 10.98 -14.44
N ASP A 102 -5.87 11.54 -15.66
CA ASP A 102 -6.78 11.11 -16.72
C ASP A 102 -6.42 9.71 -17.24
N ASP A 103 -5.11 9.46 -17.48
CA ASP A 103 -4.62 8.15 -17.89
C ASP A 103 -5.01 7.07 -16.86
N MET A 104 -4.84 7.36 -15.57
CA MET A 104 -5.18 6.46 -14.47
C MET A 104 -6.67 6.13 -14.37
N ASN A 105 -7.56 6.95 -14.93
CA ASN A 105 -9.01 6.71 -14.90
C ASN A 105 -9.52 5.97 -16.14
N LYS A 106 -8.66 5.77 -17.15
CA LYS A 106 -9.03 5.18 -18.45
C LYS A 106 -8.36 3.84 -18.74
N GLU A 107 -7.23 3.59 -18.09
CA GLU A 107 -6.40 2.43 -18.34
C GLU A 107 -5.99 1.78 -17.01
N PHE A 108 -6.07 0.45 -16.96
CA PHE A 108 -5.72 -0.36 -15.79
C PHE A 108 -4.76 -1.49 -16.12
N ASN A 109 -4.49 -1.72 -17.41
CA ASN A 109 -3.44 -2.62 -17.81
C ASN A 109 -2.09 -2.00 -17.52
N SER A 110 -1.30 -2.68 -16.70
CA SER A 110 0.00 -2.18 -16.28
C SER A 110 0.93 -1.91 -17.47
N HIS A 111 0.88 -2.71 -18.55
CA HIS A 111 1.77 -2.60 -19.71
C HIS A 111 1.47 -1.39 -20.61
N SER A 112 0.26 -0.83 -20.54
CA SER A 112 -0.12 0.37 -21.28
C SER A 112 0.58 1.65 -20.78
N PHE A 113 1.14 1.61 -19.57
CA PHE A 113 1.84 2.75 -19.00
C PHE A 113 3.31 2.80 -19.41
N ILE A 114 3.78 3.99 -19.77
CA ILE A 114 5.19 4.21 -20.10
C ILE A 114 5.98 4.38 -18.79
N PRO A 115 6.94 3.48 -18.48
CA PRO A 115 7.75 3.57 -17.29
C PRO A 115 8.69 4.79 -17.37
N ARG A 116 9.07 5.33 -16.21
CA ARG A 116 10.11 6.36 -16.15
C ARG A 116 11.47 5.72 -16.44
N THR A 117 12.18 6.20 -17.45
CA THR A 117 13.55 5.75 -17.78
C THR A 117 14.57 6.71 -17.21
N GLN A 118 15.82 6.28 -16.99
CA GLN A 118 16.92 7.14 -16.52
C GLN A 118 17.13 8.38 -17.43
N ASP A 119 16.97 8.22 -18.75
CA ASP A 119 17.09 9.32 -19.72
C ASP A 119 15.91 10.32 -19.69
N THR A 120 14.70 9.87 -19.34
CA THR A 120 13.54 10.76 -19.09
C THR A 120 13.50 11.31 -17.65
N HIS A 121 14.51 10.96 -16.85
CA HIS A 121 14.61 11.09 -15.39
C HIS A 121 15.76 12.00 -14.95
N ASP A 122 16.81 12.16 -15.76
CA ASP A 122 17.81 13.23 -15.57
C ASP A 122 17.19 14.64 -15.63
N HIS A 123 15.97 14.78 -16.16
CA HIS A 123 15.17 16.01 -16.10
C HIS A 123 14.19 16.06 -14.90
N HIS A 124 13.96 14.95 -14.17
CA HIS A 124 12.82 14.79 -13.25
C HIS A 124 13.12 14.19 -11.85
N ILE A 125 14.34 13.76 -11.51
CA ILE A 125 14.81 13.21 -10.19
C ILE A 125 14.59 11.67 -9.99
N ARG A 126 15.35 11.09 -9.04
CA ARG A 126 15.65 9.66 -8.67
C ARG A 126 14.52 8.62 -8.81
N LYS A 127 14.91 7.34 -8.93
CA LYS A 127 13.98 6.19 -9.07
C LYS A 127 13.02 6.17 -7.86
N GLY A 128 11.73 5.99 -8.10
CA GLY A 128 10.72 5.88 -7.03
C GLY A 128 11.00 4.70 -6.11
N LEU A 129 10.63 4.84 -4.83
CA LEU A 129 10.73 3.76 -3.85
C LEU A 129 9.73 2.64 -4.15
N ALA A 130 9.97 1.44 -3.62
CA ALA A 130 8.99 0.34 -3.73
C ALA A 130 7.65 0.77 -3.10
N PRO A 131 6.50 0.42 -3.71
CA PRO A 131 5.19 0.73 -3.17
C PRO A 131 5.02 0.18 -1.77
N ASP A 132 4.23 0.87 -0.97
CA ASP A 132 3.96 0.49 0.40
C ASP A 132 2.58 -0.17 0.43
N VAL A 133 2.55 -1.51 0.42
CA VAL A 133 1.29 -2.28 0.44
C VAL A 133 0.39 -1.89 1.62
N MET A 134 0.97 -1.53 2.78
CA MET A 134 0.18 -1.08 3.93
C MET A 134 -0.51 0.25 3.60
N HIS A 135 0.22 1.24 3.12
CA HIS A 135 -0.36 2.58 2.87
C HIS A 135 -1.19 2.66 1.59
N ASP A 136 -0.78 1.96 0.53
CA ASP A 136 -1.39 2.01 -0.79
C ASP A 136 -2.60 1.10 -0.89
N VAL A 137 -2.47 -0.16 -0.46
CA VAL A 137 -3.56 -1.14 -0.55
C VAL A 137 -4.42 -1.05 0.71
N LEU A 138 -3.86 -1.44 1.87
CA LEU A 138 -4.65 -1.69 3.09
C LEU A 138 -5.25 -0.43 3.71
N GLU A 139 -4.50 0.67 3.80
CA GLU A 139 -4.93 1.99 4.29
C GLU A 139 -5.36 2.93 3.15
N GLY A 140 -5.41 2.41 1.92
CA GLY A 140 -5.72 3.17 0.73
C GLY A 140 -6.93 2.62 0.01
N VAL A 141 -6.67 1.78 -0.98
CA VAL A 141 -7.70 1.19 -1.85
C VAL A 141 -8.75 0.46 -1.03
N THR A 142 -8.35 -0.36 -0.05
CA THR A 142 -9.29 -1.15 0.75
C THR A 142 -10.21 -0.27 1.60
N GLN A 143 -9.69 0.79 2.21
CA GLN A 143 -10.52 1.72 3.00
C GLN A 143 -11.49 2.48 2.10
N TYR A 144 -11.00 2.90 0.95
CA TYR A 144 -11.81 3.61 -0.04
C TYR A 144 -12.99 2.76 -0.49
N GLU A 145 -12.72 1.54 -0.95
CA GLU A 145 -13.78 0.66 -1.46
C GLU A 145 -14.72 0.20 -0.36
N VAL A 146 -14.23 -0.18 0.83
CA VAL A 146 -15.10 -0.58 1.93
C VAL A 146 -16.08 0.54 2.28
N LYS A 147 -15.62 1.79 2.30
CA LYS A 147 -16.51 2.92 2.56
C LYS A 147 -17.61 3.05 1.50
N GLU A 148 -17.26 2.95 0.22
CA GLU A 148 -18.24 3.02 -0.88
C GLU A 148 -19.20 1.83 -0.88
N LEU A 149 -18.70 0.62 -0.61
CA LEU A 149 -19.51 -0.58 -0.43
C LEU A 149 -20.51 -0.41 0.71
N LEU A 150 -20.07 0.09 1.87
CA LEU A 150 -20.93 0.30 3.02
C LEU A 150 -22.02 1.34 2.73
N LYS A 151 -21.69 2.43 2.01
CA LYS A 151 -22.70 3.39 1.53
C LYS A 151 -23.75 2.72 0.66
N HIS A 152 -23.33 1.87 -0.28
CA HIS A 152 -24.23 1.11 -1.14
C HIS A 152 -25.15 0.18 -0.33
N LEU A 153 -24.57 -0.69 0.50
CA LEU A 153 -25.33 -1.68 1.28
C LEU A 153 -26.30 -1.04 2.27
N ILE A 154 -25.96 0.11 2.85
CA ILE A 154 -26.84 0.88 3.74
C ILE A 154 -27.93 1.58 2.93
N GLY A 155 -27.59 2.15 1.77
CA GLY A 155 -28.53 2.80 0.86
C GLY A 155 -29.61 1.84 0.35
N GLU A 156 -29.20 0.63 -0.04
CA GLU A 156 -30.10 -0.47 -0.44
C GLU A 156 -30.79 -1.17 0.74
N LYS A 157 -30.52 -0.71 1.98
CA LYS A 157 -31.09 -1.25 3.23
C LYS A 157 -30.80 -2.74 3.46
N VAL A 158 -29.70 -3.24 2.89
CA VAL A 158 -29.20 -4.61 3.13
C VAL A 158 -28.68 -4.73 4.56
N ILE A 159 -28.01 -3.69 5.06
CA ILE A 159 -27.54 -3.56 6.45
C ILE A 159 -27.82 -2.15 6.98
N THR A 160 -27.69 -1.97 8.30
CA THR A 160 -27.71 -0.64 8.94
C THR A 160 -26.40 -0.40 9.68
N VAL A 161 -26.06 0.87 9.93
CA VAL A 161 -24.90 1.23 10.74
C VAL A 161 -24.98 0.60 12.13
N ASP A 162 -26.14 0.62 12.76
CA ASP A 162 -26.35 0.00 14.08
C ASP A 162 -26.15 -1.52 14.05
N THR A 163 -26.65 -2.19 12.99
CA THR A 163 -26.45 -3.63 12.81
C THR A 163 -24.96 -3.97 12.64
N LEU A 164 -24.25 -3.18 11.85
CA LEU A 164 -22.82 -3.37 11.60
C LEU A 164 -22.00 -3.11 12.88
N ASN A 165 -22.23 -2.00 13.57
CA ASN A 165 -21.57 -1.67 14.82
C ASN A 165 -21.85 -2.71 15.91
N GLY A 166 -23.10 -3.17 16.05
CA GLY A 166 -23.44 -4.26 16.97
C GLY A 166 -22.74 -5.57 16.61
N THR A 167 -22.57 -5.87 15.32
CA THR A 167 -21.78 -7.04 14.86
C THR A 167 -20.31 -6.88 15.21
N ILE A 168 -19.71 -5.70 14.98
CA ILE A 168 -18.33 -5.38 15.37
C ILE A 168 -18.16 -5.52 16.89
N GLU A 169 -19.15 -5.14 17.69
CA GLU A 169 -19.04 -5.25 19.15
C GLU A 169 -19.11 -6.68 19.66
N THR A 170 -19.97 -7.49 19.07
CA THR A 170 -20.30 -8.84 19.53
C THR A 170 -19.50 -9.95 18.85
N PHE A 171 -18.72 -9.61 17.81
CA PHE A 171 -17.92 -10.59 17.08
C PHE A 171 -16.94 -11.34 18.01
N PRO A 172 -16.81 -12.67 17.89
CA PRO A 172 -15.99 -13.47 18.80
C PRO A 172 -14.49 -13.36 18.45
N TYR A 173 -13.87 -12.22 18.78
CA TYR A 173 -12.43 -12.02 18.60
C TYR A 173 -11.62 -12.95 19.49
N CYS A 174 -10.57 -13.56 18.92
CA CYS A 174 -9.56 -14.25 19.71
C CYS A 174 -8.72 -13.24 20.52
N TYR A 175 -8.06 -13.68 21.59
CA TYR A 175 -7.19 -12.84 22.42
C TYR A 175 -6.16 -12.03 21.61
N SER A 176 -5.61 -12.59 20.53
CA SER A 176 -4.70 -11.90 19.62
C SER A 176 -5.34 -10.77 18.82
N ASP A 177 -6.64 -10.89 18.53
CA ASP A 177 -7.35 -10.03 17.58
C ASP A 177 -8.12 -8.90 18.29
N VAL A 178 -8.26 -8.96 19.62
CA VAL A 178 -8.95 -7.93 20.41
C VAL A 178 -8.30 -6.55 20.25
N GLN A 179 -6.96 -6.51 20.14
CA GLN A 179 -6.22 -5.25 19.86
C GLN A 179 -6.46 -4.74 18.44
N ASP A 180 -6.95 -5.61 17.56
CA ASP A 180 -7.21 -5.36 16.16
C ASP A 180 -8.70 -5.25 15.82
N LYS A 181 -9.53 -4.92 16.83
CA LYS A 181 -10.96 -4.66 16.63
C LYS A 181 -11.17 -3.47 15.67
N PRO A 182 -12.05 -3.59 14.64
CA PRO A 182 -12.45 -2.47 13.80
C PRO A 182 -13.06 -1.32 14.61
N THR A 183 -12.89 -0.10 14.13
CA THR A 183 -13.47 1.08 14.80
C THR A 183 -14.94 1.17 14.44
N LEU A 184 -15.79 1.51 15.41
CA LEU A 184 -17.20 1.74 15.15
C LEU A 184 -17.38 2.84 14.09
N ILE A 185 -18.29 2.59 13.17
CA ILE A 185 -18.54 3.45 12.04
C ILE A 185 -19.59 4.47 12.45
N SER A 186 -19.28 5.75 12.23
CA SER A 186 -20.26 6.83 12.42
C SER A 186 -20.89 7.20 11.07
N GLN A 187 -22.19 7.53 11.08
CA GLN A 187 -22.89 8.00 9.89
C GLN A 187 -22.23 9.25 9.29
N THR A 188 -21.67 10.11 10.15
CA THR A 188 -20.95 11.32 9.75
C THR A 188 -19.67 10.99 8.99
N THR A 189 -18.92 9.98 9.44
CA THR A 189 -17.67 9.54 8.79
C THR A 189 -17.97 8.87 7.44
N LEU A 190 -19.00 8.02 7.39
CA LEU A 190 -19.48 7.42 6.13
C LEU A 190 -19.86 8.47 5.10
N ASN A 191 -20.58 9.52 5.51
CA ASN A 191 -21.06 10.56 4.60
C ASN A 191 -19.98 11.61 4.27
N SER A 192 -18.85 11.60 4.97
CA SER A 192 -17.75 12.53 4.67
C SER A 192 -17.12 12.23 3.31
N SER A 193 -16.42 13.21 2.73
CA SER A 193 -15.57 12.99 1.56
C SER A 193 -14.19 12.40 1.93
N ASP A 194 -13.88 12.25 3.21
CA ASP A 194 -12.58 11.73 3.67
C ASP A 194 -12.61 10.20 3.76
N HIS A 195 -11.74 9.55 3.00
CA HIS A 195 -11.62 8.08 2.98
C HIS A 195 -10.57 7.55 3.95
N SER A 196 -10.10 8.38 4.91
CA SER A 196 -9.07 8.03 5.91
C SER A 196 -9.53 7.07 7.02
N GLU A 197 -10.68 6.41 6.89
CA GLU A 197 -11.14 5.44 7.88
C GLU A 197 -10.13 4.30 8.00
N LYS A 198 -9.84 3.87 9.23
CA LYS A 198 -8.92 2.77 9.52
C LYS A 198 -9.70 1.50 9.84
N GLN A 199 -10.53 1.05 8.90
CA GLN A 199 -11.31 -0.16 9.07
C GLN A 199 -10.46 -1.40 8.83
N LYS A 200 -10.44 -2.32 9.77
CA LYS A 200 -9.73 -3.59 9.62
C LYS A 200 -10.61 -4.56 8.83
N VAL A 201 -10.38 -4.59 7.52
CA VAL A 201 -11.25 -5.24 6.52
C VAL A 201 -11.25 -6.76 6.58
N ARG A 202 -10.23 -7.36 7.21
CA ARG A 202 -10.05 -8.82 7.31
C ARG A 202 -11.29 -9.56 7.81
N PHE A 203 -12.06 -8.98 8.73
CA PHE A 203 -13.23 -9.64 9.32
C PHE A 203 -14.55 -9.30 8.63
N LEU A 204 -14.57 -8.28 7.76
CA LEU A 204 -15.81 -7.77 7.17
C LEU A 204 -16.56 -8.83 6.35
N PRO A 205 -15.91 -9.65 5.47
CA PRO A 205 -16.58 -10.74 4.77
C PRO A 205 -17.29 -11.73 5.70
N ILE A 206 -16.69 -12.01 6.86
CA ILE A 206 -17.22 -12.99 7.83
C ILE A 206 -18.36 -12.35 8.66
N MET A 207 -18.24 -11.06 8.98
CA MET A 207 -19.21 -10.32 9.78
C MET A 207 -20.54 -10.12 9.06
N ILE A 208 -20.51 -9.70 7.79
CA ILE A 208 -21.72 -9.28 7.07
C ILE A 208 -22.00 -10.08 5.80
N GLY A 209 -21.09 -10.94 5.34
CA GLY A 209 -21.25 -11.65 4.07
C GLY A 209 -22.48 -12.57 4.01
N HIS A 210 -22.96 -13.06 5.15
CA HIS A 210 -24.20 -13.87 5.21
C HIS A 210 -25.48 -13.05 4.96
N LYS A 211 -25.41 -11.71 5.01
CA LYS A 211 -26.53 -10.80 4.78
C LYS A 211 -26.62 -10.29 3.35
N ILE A 212 -25.59 -10.53 2.54
CA ILE A 212 -25.42 -9.92 1.22
C ILE A 212 -25.63 -10.99 0.15
N SER A 213 -26.30 -10.63 -0.94
CA SER A 213 -26.50 -11.56 -2.05
C SER A 213 -25.16 -11.90 -2.70
N ARG A 214 -24.96 -13.18 -3.02
CA ARG A 214 -23.78 -13.60 -3.82
C ARG A 214 -23.81 -13.04 -5.23
N SER A 215 -24.96 -12.62 -5.75
CA SER A 215 -25.07 -12.00 -7.07
C SER A 215 -24.86 -10.49 -7.06
N ASP A 216 -24.62 -9.89 -5.89
CA ASP A 216 -24.41 -8.45 -5.76
C ASP A 216 -23.07 -8.05 -6.40
N PRO A 217 -23.05 -7.17 -7.41
CA PRO A 217 -21.83 -6.85 -8.14
C PRO A 217 -20.84 -6.04 -7.31
N HIS A 218 -21.30 -5.16 -6.41
CA HIS A 218 -20.46 -4.40 -5.48
C HIS A 218 -19.76 -5.34 -4.50
N TRP A 219 -20.47 -6.36 -4.01
CA TRP A 219 -19.91 -7.40 -3.16
C TRP A 219 -18.89 -8.27 -3.90
N GLN A 220 -19.18 -8.67 -5.14
CA GLN A 220 -18.24 -9.44 -5.96
C GLN A 220 -16.95 -8.67 -6.24
N ASN A 221 -17.05 -7.38 -6.54
CA ASN A 221 -15.87 -6.52 -6.71
C ASN A 221 -15.03 -6.45 -5.42
N PHE A 222 -15.68 -6.31 -4.26
CA PHE A 222 -14.99 -6.32 -2.97
C PHE A 222 -14.31 -7.66 -2.65
N LEU A 223 -14.94 -8.79 -2.99
CA LEU A 223 -14.31 -10.12 -2.85
C LEU A 223 -13.12 -10.29 -3.79
N LEU A 224 -13.18 -9.69 -4.99
CA LEU A 224 -12.05 -9.64 -5.91
C LEU A 224 -10.89 -8.83 -5.30
N LEU A 225 -11.16 -7.69 -4.66
CA LEU A 225 -10.13 -6.97 -3.89
C LEU A 225 -9.52 -7.83 -2.78
N CYS A 226 -10.34 -8.56 -2.02
CA CYS A 226 -9.84 -9.47 -0.97
C CYS A 226 -8.90 -10.52 -1.57
N THR A 227 -9.26 -11.07 -2.73
CA THR A 227 -8.42 -12.03 -3.46
C THR A 227 -7.09 -11.41 -3.89
N ILE A 228 -7.10 -10.17 -4.39
CA ILE A 228 -5.89 -9.43 -4.75
C ILE A 228 -4.99 -9.23 -3.51
N ILE A 229 -5.57 -8.86 -2.37
CA ILE A 229 -4.82 -8.68 -1.11
C ILE A 229 -4.17 -10.00 -0.66
N ASP A 230 -4.90 -11.11 -0.74
CA ASP A 230 -4.37 -12.43 -0.39
C ASP A 230 -3.20 -12.84 -1.28
N VAL A 231 -3.25 -12.51 -2.58
CA VAL A 231 -2.13 -12.73 -3.51
C VAL A 231 -0.95 -11.83 -3.17
N ILE A 232 -1.16 -10.52 -2.94
CA ILE A 232 -0.09 -9.56 -2.63
C ILE A 232 0.63 -9.91 -1.31
N LEU A 233 -0.12 -10.37 -0.31
CA LEU A 233 0.42 -10.71 1.01
C LEU A 233 0.93 -12.16 1.12
N ALA A 234 0.90 -12.92 0.02
CA ALA A 234 1.40 -14.29 0.00
C ALA A 234 2.91 -14.31 0.32
N PRO A 235 3.38 -15.18 1.23
CA PRO A 235 4.79 -15.19 1.67
C PRO A 235 5.77 -15.62 0.57
N VAL A 236 5.28 -16.33 -0.45
CA VAL A 236 6.05 -16.79 -1.61
C VAL A 236 5.17 -16.68 -2.84
N LEU A 237 5.65 -15.96 -3.86
CA LEU A 237 5.03 -15.93 -5.17
C LEU A 237 5.77 -16.87 -6.11
N SER A 238 5.10 -17.96 -6.50
CA SER A 238 5.72 -19.15 -7.08
C SER A 238 6.14 -19.05 -8.55
N SER A 239 5.75 -18.04 -9.34
CA SER A 239 6.06 -17.96 -10.78
C SER A 239 5.69 -16.61 -11.39
N SER A 240 6.25 -16.28 -12.57
CA SER A 240 5.80 -15.17 -13.45
C SER A 240 4.30 -15.21 -13.75
N ILE A 241 3.70 -16.40 -13.79
CA ILE A 241 2.26 -16.62 -13.97
C ILE A 241 1.44 -15.92 -12.88
N MET A 242 1.89 -15.90 -11.62
CA MET A 242 1.15 -15.21 -10.56
C MET A 242 1.21 -13.69 -10.69
N ILE A 243 2.28 -13.13 -11.26
CA ILE A 243 2.38 -11.70 -11.55
C ILE A 243 1.39 -11.33 -12.67
N SER A 244 1.31 -12.13 -13.74
CA SER A 244 0.32 -11.94 -14.80
C SER A 244 -1.11 -12.11 -14.30
N TYR A 245 -1.36 -13.10 -13.43
CA TYR A 245 -2.66 -13.30 -12.80
C TYR A 245 -3.06 -12.11 -11.92
N LEU A 246 -2.13 -11.60 -11.10
CA LEU A 246 -2.35 -10.40 -10.30
C LEU A 246 -2.70 -9.19 -11.18
N ALA A 247 -2.00 -9.00 -12.31
CA ALA A 247 -2.30 -7.93 -13.26
C ALA A 247 -3.74 -8.02 -13.78
N MET A 248 -4.19 -9.22 -14.17
CA MET A 248 -5.56 -9.44 -14.65
C MET A 248 -6.59 -9.16 -13.56
N LEU A 249 -6.39 -9.66 -12.33
CA LEU A 249 -7.32 -9.40 -11.23
C LEU A 249 -7.46 -7.91 -10.93
N ILE A 250 -6.34 -7.17 -10.94
CA ILE A 250 -6.33 -5.72 -10.70
C ILE A 250 -7.07 -4.98 -11.82
N GLU A 251 -6.83 -5.34 -13.07
CA GLU A 251 -7.49 -4.74 -14.24
C GLU A 251 -9.01 -4.98 -14.19
N ASP A 252 -9.45 -6.22 -13.96
CA ASP A 252 -10.86 -6.58 -13.82
C ASP A 252 -11.51 -5.80 -12.67
N HIS A 253 -10.85 -5.76 -11.51
CA HIS A 253 -11.33 -5.05 -10.33
C HIS A 253 -11.52 -3.56 -10.59
N HIS A 254 -10.52 -2.89 -11.16
CA HIS A 254 -10.58 -1.43 -11.35
C HIS A 254 -11.62 -1.06 -12.42
N THR A 255 -11.74 -1.91 -13.44
CA THR A 255 -12.74 -1.75 -14.51
C THR A 255 -14.16 -1.80 -13.96
N GLU A 256 -14.48 -2.79 -13.11
CA GLU A 256 -15.81 -2.89 -12.50
C GLU A 256 -16.02 -1.84 -11.41
N PHE A 257 -15.00 -1.53 -10.61
CA PHE A 257 -15.06 -0.51 -9.57
C PHE A 257 -15.55 0.86 -10.11
N ILE A 258 -14.98 1.35 -11.21
CA ILE A 258 -15.42 2.64 -11.79
C ILE A 258 -16.87 2.57 -12.28
N LYS A 259 -17.27 1.45 -12.89
CA LYS A 259 -18.65 1.27 -13.40
C LYS A 259 -19.67 1.23 -12.25
N LEU A 260 -19.31 0.62 -11.13
CA LEU A 260 -20.20 0.38 -9.99
C LEU A 260 -20.35 1.60 -9.08
N TYR A 261 -19.27 2.33 -8.85
CA TYR A 261 -19.24 3.43 -7.87
C TYR A 261 -19.23 4.81 -8.52
N PHE A 262 -19.03 4.92 -9.85
CA PHE A 262 -18.94 6.19 -10.59
C PHE A 262 -17.95 7.18 -9.98
N CYS A 263 -16.87 6.65 -9.38
CA CYS A 263 -15.86 7.43 -8.67
C CYS A 263 -14.50 7.32 -9.37
N ALA A 264 -13.66 8.34 -9.14
CA ALA A 264 -12.35 8.42 -9.77
C ALA A 264 -11.33 7.54 -9.06
N ILE A 265 -10.48 6.89 -9.85
CA ILE A 265 -9.31 6.16 -9.37
C ILE A 265 -8.31 7.15 -8.78
N THR A 266 -7.94 6.90 -7.52
CA THR A 266 -6.90 7.66 -6.84
C THR A 266 -5.50 7.14 -7.22
N PRO A 267 -4.42 7.91 -6.99
CA PRO A 267 -3.07 7.40 -7.23
C PRO A 267 -2.74 6.09 -6.51
N LYS A 268 -3.39 5.80 -5.37
CA LYS A 268 -3.22 4.55 -4.62
C LYS A 268 -3.70 3.31 -5.39
N PHE A 269 -4.84 3.42 -6.06
CA PHE A 269 -5.32 2.37 -6.98
C PHE A 269 -4.32 2.15 -8.11
N HIS A 270 -3.79 3.23 -8.69
CA HIS A 270 -2.77 3.09 -9.73
C HIS A 270 -1.47 2.44 -9.22
N TYR A 271 -1.08 2.65 -7.96
CA TYR A 271 0.07 1.93 -7.41
C TYR A 271 -0.14 0.42 -7.37
N MET A 272 -1.38 -0.07 -7.19
CA MET A 272 -1.67 -1.51 -7.35
C MET A 272 -1.36 -2.00 -8.76
N VAL A 273 -1.76 -1.24 -9.80
CA VAL A 273 -1.44 -1.54 -11.20
C VAL A 273 0.08 -1.64 -11.40
N THR A 274 0.87 -0.82 -10.70
CA THR A 274 2.33 -0.88 -10.81
C THR A 274 2.99 -2.08 -10.10
N LEU A 275 2.31 -2.71 -9.12
CA LEU A 275 2.83 -3.88 -8.41
C LEU A 275 3.08 -5.06 -9.37
N SER A 276 2.28 -5.19 -10.43
CA SER A 276 2.41 -6.27 -11.40
C SER A 276 3.53 -6.05 -12.43
N ARG A 277 4.41 -5.05 -12.24
CA ARG A 277 5.55 -4.73 -13.13
C ARG A 277 6.90 -4.65 -12.42
N MET A 278 6.96 -5.00 -11.13
CA MET A 278 8.20 -4.92 -10.36
C MET A 278 8.95 -6.22 -10.49
N ASP A 279 9.87 -6.26 -11.46
CA ASP A 279 10.93 -7.26 -11.59
C ASP A 279 12.17 -6.84 -10.77
#